data_AF-A0A829YNB6-F1
#
_entry.id   AF-A0A829YNB6-F1
#
_cell.length_a   1.000
_cell.length_b   1.000
_cell.length_c   1.000
_cell.angle_alpha   90.00
_cell.angle_beta   90.00
_cell.angle_gamma   90.00
#
_symmetry.space_group_name_H-M   'P 1'
#
loop_
_entity.id
_entity.type
_entity.pdbx_description
1 polymer ?
#
loop_
_entity_poly.entity_id
_entity_poly.type
_entity_poly.pdbx_seq_one_letter_code
_entity_poly.pdbx_strand_id
1 'polypeptide(L)'
;MVAVGLLAGCSAGRLRWGLPVSFVMAMVVGAMIGAGGVDVPFIEIGIALSLVAFGTALVWKQTFRAPVLVGLTAGFALFHGHAHGAEMGADLSAASYGIGFVMSTALLHAFGVLISTRMVQSGQQLSLVRWGGSAIAAVGAVSLGFLLVIPS
;
A
#
# COMPACT_ATOMS: atom_id res chain seq x y z
N MET A 1 -2.74 -1.77 -1.37
CA MET A 1 -2.75 -0.91 -2.60
C MET A 1 -3.78 0.22 -2.53
N VAL A 2 -5.06 -0.08 -2.33
CA VAL A 2 -6.14 0.93 -2.36
C VAL A 2 -5.93 2.06 -1.34
N ALA A 3 -5.44 1.76 -0.13
CA ALA A 3 -5.15 2.77 0.91
C ALA A 3 -4.18 3.87 0.43
N VAL A 4 -3.16 3.51 -0.34
CA VAL A 4 -2.22 4.46 -0.95
C VAL A 4 -2.93 5.36 -1.96
N GLY A 5 -3.85 4.80 -2.76
CA GLY A 5 -4.70 5.56 -3.69
C GLY A 5 -5.62 6.53 -2.95
N LEU A 6 -6.24 6.09 -1.84
CA LEU A 6 -7.08 6.96 -0.99
C LEU A 6 -6.26 8.13 -0.41
N LEU A 7 -5.06 7.85 0.11
CA LEU A 7 -4.13 8.87 0.62
C LEU A 7 -3.71 9.85 -0.48
N ALA A 8 -3.43 9.33 -1.68
CA ALA A 8 -3.05 10.11 -2.86
C ALA A 8 -4.17 11.06 -3.31
N GLY A 9 -5.42 10.58 -3.44
CA GLY A 9 -6.52 11.44 -3.86
C GLY A 9 -6.94 12.44 -2.78
N CYS A 10 -6.75 12.11 -1.51
CA CYS A 10 -6.85 13.07 -0.41
C CYS A 10 -5.71 14.11 -0.44
N SER A 11 -4.54 13.77 -0.95
CA SER A 11 -3.38 14.68 -1.03
C SER A 11 -3.51 15.68 -2.20
N ALA A 12 -2.83 16.82 -2.06
CA ALA A 12 -2.77 17.88 -3.07
C ALA A 12 -1.35 18.01 -3.67
N GLY A 13 -1.25 18.70 -4.80
CA GLY A 13 0.01 18.99 -5.47
C GLY A 13 0.81 17.73 -5.85
N ARG A 14 2.14 17.80 -5.71
CA ARG A 14 3.06 16.72 -6.08
C ARG A 14 2.85 15.43 -5.28
N LEU A 15 2.37 15.52 -4.03
CA LEU A 15 2.21 14.36 -3.16
C LEU A 15 1.16 13.38 -3.69
N ARG A 16 0.11 13.89 -4.37
CA ARG A 16 -0.92 13.05 -5.01
C ARG A 16 -0.31 12.00 -5.95
N TRP A 17 0.71 12.37 -6.71
CA TRP A 17 1.37 11.47 -7.66
C TRP A 17 2.62 10.82 -7.06
N GLY A 18 3.27 11.49 -6.11
CA GLY A 18 4.43 10.94 -5.40
C GLY A 18 4.12 9.63 -4.68
N LEU A 19 2.95 9.50 -4.04
CA LEU A 19 2.61 8.26 -3.31
C LEU A 19 2.46 7.06 -4.26
N PRO A 20 1.58 7.07 -5.29
CA PRO A 20 1.43 5.90 -6.16
C PRO A 20 2.70 5.57 -6.95
N VAL A 21 3.44 6.58 -7.42
CA VAL A 21 4.67 6.36 -8.19
C VAL A 21 5.76 5.75 -7.31
N SER A 22 5.99 6.30 -6.11
CA SER A 22 6.98 5.72 -5.20
C SER A 22 6.62 4.30 -4.77
N PHE A 23 5.32 4.02 -4.57
CA PHE A 23 4.83 2.69 -4.29
C PHE A 23 5.16 1.71 -5.42
N VAL A 24 4.74 2.01 -6.65
CA VAL A 24 4.95 1.11 -7.80
C VAL A 24 6.45 0.85 -8.05
N MET A 25 7.28 1.89 -7.99
CA MET A 25 8.73 1.74 -8.21
C MET A 25 9.37 0.84 -7.16
N ALA A 26 9.08 1.08 -5.88
CA ALA A 26 9.61 0.25 -4.81
C ALA A 26 9.02 -1.17 -4.83
N MET A 27 7.75 -1.32 -5.22
CA MET A 27 7.11 -2.62 -5.35
C MET A 27 7.76 -3.49 -6.43
N VAL A 28 8.12 -2.91 -7.58
CA VAL A 28 8.85 -3.63 -8.63
C VAL A 28 10.20 -4.12 -8.09
N VAL A 29 10.94 -3.27 -7.37
CA VAL A 29 12.20 -3.66 -6.73
C VAL A 29 11.98 -4.81 -5.73
N GLY A 30 10.98 -4.70 -4.86
CA GLY A 30 10.61 -5.78 -3.93
C GLY A 30 10.30 -7.08 -4.66
N ALA A 31 9.50 -7.03 -5.73
CA ALA A 31 9.13 -8.20 -6.51
C ALA A 31 10.32 -8.87 -7.20
N MET A 32 11.29 -8.09 -7.70
CA MET A 32 12.53 -8.65 -8.23
C MET A 32 13.34 -9.39 -7.15
N ILE A 33 13.38 -8.87 -5.93
CA ILE A 33 14.06 -9.51 -4.79
C ILE A 33 13.35 -10.82 -4.43
N GLY A 34 12.01 -10.80 -4.32
CA GLY A 34 11.22 -11.99 -4.00
C GLY A 34 11.30 -13.08 -5.07
N ALA A 35 11.19 -12.71 -6.35
CA ALA A 35 11.33 -13.65 -7.47
C ALA A 35 12.76 -14.22 -7.61
N GLY A 36 13.76 -13.50 -7.11
CA GLY A 36 15.14 -13.98 -7.01
C GLY A 36 15.38 -15.01 -5.90
N GLY A 37 14.36 -15.33 -5.10
CA GLY A 37 14.45 -16.30 -3.99
C GLY A 37 15.22 -15.77 -2.77
N VAL A 38 15.36 -14.44 -2.65
CA VAL A 38 16.01 -13.86 -1.47
C VAL A 38 15.02 -13.87 -0.32
N ASP A 39 15.30 -14.66 0.71
CA ASP A 39 14.48 -14.69 1.91
C ASP A 39 14.64 -13.39 2.71
N VAL A 40 13.52 -12.68 2.88
CA VAL A 40 13.43 -11.49 3.72
C VAL A 40 12.56 -11.85 4.91
N PRO A 41 13.03 -11.64 6.16
CA PRO A 41 12.23 -11.98 7.32
C PRO A 41 11.08 -10.99 7.51
N PHE A 42 10.03 -11.43 8.20
CA PHE A 42 8.93 -10.59 8.67
C PHE A 42 8.12 -9.90 7.55
N ILE A 43 8.02 -10.49 6.35
CA ILE A 43 7.26 -9.93 5.23
C ILE A 43 5.79 -9.68 5.60
N GLU A 44 5.14 -10.67 6.19
CA GLU A 44 3.73 -10.57 6.59
C GLU A 44 3.51 -9.49 7.67
N ILE A 45 4.45 -9.35 8.60
CA ILE A 45 4.44 -8.29 9.63
C ILE A 45 4.57 -6.92 8.96
N GLY A 46 5.49 -6.76 8.00
CA GLY A 46 5.64 -5.52 7.22
C GLY A 46 4.36 -5.16 6.46
N ILE A 47 3.69 -6.15 5.86
CA ILE A 47 2.41 -5.97 5.18
C ILE A 47 1.31 -5.56 6.16
N ALA A 48 1.17 -6.23 7.30
CA ALA A 48 0.18 -5.90 8.32
C ALA A 48 0.39 -4.49 8.92
N LEU A 49 1.65 -4.13 9.22
CA LEU A 49 2.03 -2.80 9.68
C LEU A 49 1.69 -1.71 8.66
N SER A 50 1.80 -1.99 7.36
CA SER A 50 1.41 -1.04 6.32
C SER A 50 -0.07 -0.67 6.39
N LEU A 51 -0.95 -1.63 6.73
CA LEU A 51 -2.39 -1.38 6.89
C LEU A 51 -2.64 -0.47 8.09
N VAL A 52 -1.99 -0.73 9.23
CA VAL A 52 -2.06 0.14 10.41
C VAL A 52 -1.56 1.55 10.07
N ALA A 53 -0.41 1.66 9.43
CA ALA A 53 0.21 2.95 9.10
C ALA A 53 -0.63 3.78 8.10
N PHE A 54 -1.11 3.17 7.01
CA PHE A 54 -1.93 3.90 6.03
C PHE A 54 -3.35 4.17 6.51
N GLY A 55 -3.95 3.24 7.27
CA GLY A 55 -5.26 3.44 7.89
C GLY A 55 -5.23 4.60 8.89
N THR A 56 -4.24 4.64 9.77
CA THR A 56 -4.04 5.76 10.71
C THR A 56 -3.74 7.07 9.99
N ALA A 57 -2.94 7.04 8.92
CA ALA A 57 -2.70 8.23 8.08
C ALA A 57 -3.97 8.75 7.41
N LEU A 58 -4.92 7.88 7.02
CA LEU A 58 -6.23 8.29 6.50
C LEU A 58 -7.10 8.94 7.59
N VAL A 59 -7.03 8.45 8.83
CA VAL A 59 -7.79 9.00 9.97
C VAL A 59 -7.27 10.36 10.43
N TRP A 60 -5.95 10.52 10.46
CA TRP A 60 -5.24 11.69 11.01
C TRP A 60 -4.43 12.44 9.94
N LYS A 61 -4.99 12.59 8.74
CA LYS A 61 -4.38 13.15 7.53
C LYS A 61 -3.49 14.41 7.71
N GLN A 62 -3.66 15.18 8.78
CA GLN A 62 -2.88 16.40 9.06
C GLN A 62 -1.58 16.18 9.83
N THR A 63 -1.25 14.96 10.26
CA THR A 63 -0.08 14.71 11.14
C THR A 63 1.22 14.42 10.38
N PHE A 64 1.16 13.89 9.17
CA PHE A 64 2.35 13.38 8.48
C PHE A 64 2.96 14.39 7.48
N ARG A 65 4.28 14.62 7.61
CA ARG A 65 5.05 15.38 6.62
C ARG A 65 5.15 14.58 5.32
N ALA A 66 5.07 15.27 4.17
CA ALA A 66 5.09 14.64 2.85
C ALA A 66 6.26 13.65 2.63
N PRO A 67 7.53 13.96 3.00
CA PRO A 67 8.64 13.02 2.83
C PRO A 67 8.47 11.74 3.66
N VAL A 68 7.90 11.84 4.87
CA VAL A 68 7.64 10.68 5.74
C VAL A 68 6.62 9.76 5.08
N LEU A 69 5.54 10.32 4.54
CA LEU A 69 4.49 9.51 3.91
C LEU A 69 5.00 8.81 2.65
N VAL A 70 5.83 9.48 1.83
CA VAL A 70 6.51 8.88 0.68
C VAL A 70 7.47 7.76 1.13
N GLY A 71 8.28 8.01 2.16
CA GLY A 71 9.20 7.02 2.71
C GLY A 71 8.49 5.77 3.23
N LEU A 72 7.41 5.94 4.01
CA LEU A 72 6.58 4.83 4.46
C LEU A 72 5.94 4.08 3.29
N THR A 73 5.46 4.82 2.29
CA THR A 73 4.84 4.26 1.09
C THR A 73 5.81 3.39 0.31
N ALA A 74 7.00 3.91 0.02
CA ALA A 74 8.06 3.16 -0.66
C ALA A 74 8.57 1.99 0.19
N GLY A 75 8.82 2.21 1.48
CA GLY A 75 9.32 1.18 2.39
C GLY A 75 8.36 0.00 2.51
N PHE A 76 7.06 0.26 2.74
CA PHE A 76 6.07 -0.81 2.78
C PHE A 76 5.87 -1.48 1.41
N ALA A 77 5.97 -0.75 0.31
CA ALA A 77 5.85 -1.32 -1.03
C ALA A 77 6.88 -2.41 -1.31
N LEU A 78 8.08 -2.35 -0.72
CA LEU A 78 9.08 -3.40 -0.85
C LEU A 78 8.57 -4.74 -0.31
N PHE A 79 7.93 -4.76 0.85
CA PHE A 79 7.35 -5.98 1.45
C PHE A 79 6.23 -6.56 0.59
N HIS A 80 5.33 -5.70 0.11
CA HIS A 80 4.26 -6.12 -0.79
C HIS A 80 4.82 -6.67 -2.10
N GLY A 81 5.79 -5.99 -2.69
CA GLY A 81 6.46 -6.44 -3.91
C GLY A 81 7.12 -7.79 -3.72
N HIS A 82 7.91 -7.93 -2.65
CA HIS A 82 8.60 -9.16 -2.30
C HIS A 82 7.66 -10.36 -2.20
N ALA A 83 6.56 -10.24 -1.44
CA ALA A 83 5.57 -11.31 -1.31
C ALA A 83 5.05 -11.78 -2.68
N HIS A 84 4.64 -10.85 -3.55
CA HIS A 84 4.12 -11.20 -4.88
C HIS A 84 5.21 -11.80 -5.79
N GLY A 85 6.44 -11.29 -5.69
CA GLY A 85 7.57 -11.85 -6.43
C GLY A 85 7.88 -13.29 -6.02
N ALA A 86 7.84 -13.58 -4.72
CA ALA A 86 8.09 -14.91 -4.17
C ALA A 86 6.97 -15.91 -4.52
N GLU A 87 5.72 -15.43 -4.63
CA GLU A 87 4.56 -16.24 -5.04
C GLU A 87 4.44 -16.44 -6.56
N MET A 88 5.32 -15.83 -7.36
CA MET A 88 5.30 -15.98 -8.81
C MET A 88 5.57 -17.45 -9.19
N GLY A 89 4.58 -18.11 -9.78
CA GLY A 89 4.70 -19.50 -10.22
C GLY A 89 5.84 -19.68 -11.23
N ALA A 90 6.61 -20.76 -11.09
CA ALA A 90 7.79 -21.05 -11.91
C ALA A 90 7.47 -21.15 -13.42
N ASP A 91 6.24 -21.50 -13.77
CA ASP A 91 5.77 -21.66 -15.15
C ASP A 91 5.27 -20.34 -15.78
N LEU A 92 5.19 -19.25 -15.00
CA LEU A 92 4.75 -17.95 -15.49
C LEU A 92 5.92 -17.15 -16.05
N SER A 93 5.70 -16.48 -17.17
CA SER A 93 6.66 -15.48 -17.67
C SER A 93 6.73 -14.31 -16.70
N ALA A 94 7.93 -14.04 -16.18
CA ALA A 94 8.19 -12.90 -15.30
C ALA A 94 7.75 -11.57 -15.91
N ALA A 95 7.87 -11.43 -17.24
CA ALA A 95 7.45 -10.22 -17.94
C ALA A 95 5.92 -10.05 -17.95
N SER A 96 5.15 -11.10 -18.27
CA SER A 96 3.69 -11.00 -18.30
C SER A 96 3.10 -10.85 -16.90
N TYR A 97 3.62 -11.58 -15.92
CA TYR A 97 3.25 -11.43 -14.51
C TYR A 97 3.56 -10.01 -14.03
N GLY A 98 4.78 -9.52 -14.27
CA GLY A 98 5.22 -8.18 -13.86
C GLY A 98 4.38 -7.05 -14.47
N ILE A 99 4.06 -7.13 -15.77
CA ILE A 99 3.18 -6.14 -16.43
C ILE A 99 1.78 -6.17 -15.81
N GLY A 100 1.18 -7.35 -15.67
CA GLY A 100 -0.14 -7.51 -15.08
C GLY A 100 -0.20 -6.99 -13.64
N PHE A 101 0.86 -7.26 -12.88
CA PHE A 101 1.00 -6.82 -11.49
C PHE A 101 1.12 -5.30 -11.37
N VAL A 102 1.99 -4.67 -12.16
CA VAL A 102 2.14 -3.21 -12.19
C VAL A 102 0.84 -2.54 -12.62
N MET A 103 0.19 -3.06 -13.66
CA MET A 103 -1.10 -2.54 -14.15
C MET A 103 -2.20 -2.68 -13.11
N SER A 104 -2.31 -3.84 -12.45
CA SER A 104 -3.31 -4.07 -11.40
C SER A 104 -3.08 -3.13 -10.21
N THR A 105 -1.83 -2.94 -9.80
CA THR A 105 -1.47 -2.01 -8.73
C THR A 105 -1.82 -0.56 -9.10
N ALA A 106 -1.48 -0.15 -10.33
CA ALA A 106 -1.82 1.18 -10.84
C ALA A 106 -3.34 1.40 -10.88
N LEU A 107 -4.12 0.40 -11.32
CA LEU A 107 -5.59 0.48 -11.33
C LEU A 107 -6.17 0.57 -9.92
N LEU A 108 -5.66 -0.20 -8.95
CA LEU A 108 -6.09 -0.12 -7.55
C LEU A 108 -5.75 1.25 -6.92
N HIS A 109 -4.59 1.83 -7.27
CA HIS A 109 -4.27 3.20 -6.87
C HIS A 109 -5.21 4.22 -7.51
N ALA A 110 -5.43 4.13 -8.82
CA ALA A 110 -6.34 5.01 -9.54
C ALA A 110 -7.76 4.93 -8.98
N PHE A 111 -8.23 3.74 -8.64
CA PHE A 111 -9.52 3.52 -7.99
C PHE A 111 -9.61 4.23 -6.62
N GLY A 112 -8.58 4.08 -5.77
CA GLY A 112 -8.51 4.80 -4.50
C GLY A 112 -8.46 6.33 -4.68
N VAL A 113 -7.72 6.82 -5.67
CA VAL A 113 -7.68 8.26 -6.02
C VAL A 113 -9.06 8.74 -6.44
N LEU A 114 -9.76 7.99 -7.31
CA LEU A 114 -11.09 8.34 -7.80
C LEU A 114 -12.10 8.43 -6.65
N ILE A 115 -12.15 7.41 -5.77
CA ILE A 115 -13.06 7.41 -4.61
C ILE A 115 -12.79 8.64 -3.73
N SER A 116 -11.55 8.81 -3.31
CA SER A 116 -11.20 9.88 -2.36
C SER A 116 -11.38 11.27 -2.95
N THR A 117 -11.07 11.49 -4.23
CA THR A 117 -11.29 12.80 -4.89
C THR A 117 -12.77 13.14 -5.03
N ARG A 118 -13.62 12.17 -5.38
CA ARG A 118 -15.09 12.37 -5.41
C ARG A 118 -15.64 12.71 -4.03
N MET A 119 -15.12 12.07 -2.98
CA MET A 119 -15.48 12.36 -1.59
C MET A 119 -15.02 13.74 -1.12
N VAL A 120 -13.83 14.18 -1.55
CA VAL A 120 -13.36 15.56 -1.29
C VAL A 120 -14.32 16.59 -1.89
N GLN A 121 -14.74 16.36 -3.13
CA GLN A 121 -15.61 17.28 -3.86
C GLN A 121 -17.05 17.35 -3.29
N SER A 122 -17.55 16.27 -2.68
CA SER A 122 -18.92 16.22 -2.13
C SER A 122 -19.07 16.76 -0.70
N GLY A 123 -17.99 17.24 -0.07
CA GLY A 123 -18.01 17.69 1.33
C GLY A 123 -18.13 16.57 2.37
N GLN A 124 -18.30 15.31 1.94
CA GLN A 124 -18.38 14.13 2.82
C GLN A 124 -17.00 13.58 3.21
N GLN A 125 -15.93 14.26 2.80
CA GLN A 125 -14.55 13.83 2.89
C GLN A 125 -14.15 13.29 4.26
N LEU A 126 -14.50 14.01 5.33
CA LEU A 126 -13.96 13.71 6.65
C LEU A 126 -14.52 12.40 7.23
N SER A 127 -15.81 12.10 7.03
CA SER A 127 -16.43 10.96 7.71
C SER A 127 -16.07 9.63 7.04
N LEU A 128 -16.31 9.49 5.73
CA LEU A 128 -16.08 8.20 5.05
C LEU A 128 -14.60 7.82 4.95
N VAL A 129 -13.71 8.78 4.71
CA VAL A 129 -12.26 8.50 4.65
C VAL A 129 -11.75 8.06 6.02
N ARG A 130 -12.27 8.64 7.11
CA ARG A 130 -11.95 8.22 8.47
C ARG A 130 -12.50 6.83 8.78
N TRP A 131 -13.76 6.55 8.44
CA TRP A 131 -14.32 5.20 8.63
C TRP A 131 -13.55 4.14 7.85
N GLY A 132 -13.25 4.40 6.57
CA GLY A 132 -12.41 3.52 5.76
C GLY A 132 -11.00 3.36 6.33
N GLY A 133 -10.38 4.46 6.77
CA GLY A 133 -9.07 4.45 7.43
C GLY A 133 -9.06 3.64 8.73
N SER A 134 -10.07 3.81 9.58
CA SER A 134 -10.25 3.04 10.82
C SER A 134 -10.45 1.55 10.54
N ALA A 135 -11.26 1.21 9.53
CA ALA A 135 -11.46 -0.19 9.14
C ALA A 135 -10.15 -0.82 8.65
N ILE A 136 -9.40 -0.12 7.78
CA ILE A 136 -8.09 -0.59 7.30
C ILE A 136 -7.10 -0.77 8.46
N ALA A 137 -7.04 0.20 9.38
CA ALA A 137 -6.15 0.12 10.54
C ALA A 137 -6.53 -1.03 11.48
N ALA A 138 -7.83 -1.24 11.71
CA ALA A 138 -8.33 -2.33 12.54
C ALA A 138 -7.97 -3.71 11.95
N VAL A 139 -8.17 -3.90 10.64
CA VAL A 139 -7.75 -5.12 9.94
C VAL A 139 -6.24 -5.32 10.11
N GLY A 140 -5.44 -4.29 9.90
CA GLY A 140 -3.99 -4.34 10.11
C GLY A 140 -3.60 -4.74 11.53
N ALA A 141 -4.25 -4.16 12.54
CA ALA A 141 -3.95 -4.44 13.94
C ALA A 141 -4.34 -5.87 14.33
N VAL A 142 -5.48 -6.36 13.83
CA VAL A 142 -5.91 -7.75 14.03
C VAL A 142 -4.94 -8.71 13.36
N SER A 143 -4.59 -8.49 12.09
CA SER A 143 -3.60 -9.31 11.37
C SER A 143 -2.25 -9.31 12.08
N LEU A 144 -1.77 -8.15 12.52
CA LEU A 144 -0.51 -8.04 13.26
C LEU A 144 -0.57 -8.80 14.60
N GLY A 145 -1.69 -8.70 15.34
CA GLY A 145 -1.90 -9.44 16.58
C GLY A 145 -1.84 -10.95 16.35
N PHE A 146 -2.48 -11.46 15.30
CA PHE A 146 -2.40 -12.88 14.94
C PHE A 146 -0.97 -13.31 14.62
N LEU A 147 -0.24 -12.55 13.81
CA LEU A 147 1.14 -12.87 13.42
C LEU A 147 2.13 -12.85 14.59
N LEU A 148 1.88 -12.04 15.62
CA LEU A 148 2.73 -11.98 16.80
C LEU A 148 2.43 -13.10 17.83
N VAL A 149 1.22 -13.65 17.80
CA VAL A 149 0.77 -14.68 18.76
C VAL A 149 0.96 -16.09 18.20
N ILE A 150 0.83 -16.26 16.88
CA ILE A 150 0.96 -17.54 16.20
C ILE A 150 2.28 -17.51 15.42
N PRO A 151 3.37 -18.12 15.93
CA PRO A 151 4.62 -18.20 15.18
C PRO A 151 4.39 -19.05 13.91
N SER A 152 4.68 -18.44 12.75
CA SER A 152 4.73 -19.06 11.42
C SER A 152 5.93 -19.98 11.27
#